data_AF-A0A256IR56-F1
#
_entry.id   AF-A0A256IR56-F1
#
_cell.length_a   1.000
_cell.length_b   1.000
_cell.length_c   1.000
_cell.angle_alpha   90.00
_cell.angle_beta   90.00
_cell.angle_gamma   90.00
#
_symmetry.space_group_name_H-M   'P 1'
#
loop_
_entity.id
_entity.type
_entity.pdbx_description
1 polymer ?
#
loop_
_entity_poly.entity_id
_entity_poly.type
_entity_poly.pdbx_seq_one_letter_code
_entity_poly.pdbx_strand_id
1 'polypeptide(L)'
;MSDNASAGATGTDSEDVQHEYDQMLDTLDAAIEEARRKVESGRVYDADNEKVRIKWIRALSYAVNVRRQVQNDRDLAELAEKVERLEEETGLTEGA
;
A
#
# COMPACT_ATOMS: atom_id res chain seq x y z
N MET A 1 34.50 11.18 21.18
CA MET A 1 34.70 10.48 19.90
C MET A 1 33.33 10.18 19.35
N SER A 2 33.06 10.73 18.17
CA SER A 2 31.80 10.65 17.46
C SER A 2 31.69 9.32 16.74
N ASP A 3 30.54 8.67 16.83
CA ASP A 3 30.07 7.70 15.84
C ASP A 3 28.55 7.89 15.70
N ASN A 4 28.16 9.04 15.14
CA ASN A 4 26.82 9.18 14.58
C ASN A 4 26.83 8.46 13.22
N ALA A 5 26.61 7.15 13.27
CA ALA A 5 26.30 6.37 12.08
C ALA A 5 24.86 6.67 11.65
N SER A 6 24.61 7.90 11.19
CA SER A 6 23.50 8.20 10.30
C SER A 6 23.87 7.55 8.96
N ALA A 7 23.51 6.28 8.85
CA ALA A 7 23.58 5.55 7.59
C ALA A 7 22.71 6.32 6.60
N GLY A 8 23.36 6.93 5.61
CA GLY A 8 22.70 7.67 4.56
C GLY A 8 21.68 6.80 3.83
N ALA A 9 20.41 7.05 4.08
CA ALA A 9 19.41 6.98 3.04
C ALA A 9 19.66 8.18 2.11
N THR A 10 20.69 8.04 1.27
CA THR A 10 20.84 8.91 0.10
C THR A 10 19.57 8.70 -0.71
N GLY A 11 18.85 9.78 -1.00
CA GLY A 11 17.48 9.78 -1.51
C GLY A 11 17.16 8.61 -2.44
N THR A 12 16.26 7.73 -1.98
CA THR A 12 15.36 7.08 -2.91
C THR A 12 14.51 8.23 -3.47
N ASP A 13 14.57 8.49 -4.78
CA ASP A 13 13.76 9.54 -5.40
C ASP A 13 12.30 9.32 -4.96
N SER A 14 11.60 10.38 -4.55
CA SER A 14 10.20 10.27 -4.11
C SER A 14 9.33 9.59 -5.17
N GLU A 15 9.68 9.80 -6.44
CA GLU A 15 9.12 9.14 -7.61
C GLU A 15 9.31 7.60 -7.58
N ASP A 16 10.47 7.10 -7.16
CA ASP A 16 10.73 5.66 -7.03
C ASP A 16 9.84 5.04 -5.95
N VAL A 17 9.71 5.70 -4.79
CA VAL A 17 8.83 5.23 -3.70
C VAL A 17 7.36 5.21 -4.13
N GLN A 18 6.90 6.26 -4.81
CA GLN A 18 5.54 6.32 -5.35
C GLN A 18 5.31 5.22 -6.40
N HIS A 19 6.30 4.95 -7.24
CA HIS A 19 6.24 3.89 -8.23
C HIS A 19 6.17 2.49 -7.60
N GLU A 20 6.87 2.25 -6.49
CA GLU A 20 6.77 1.02 -5.72
C GLU A 20 5.36 0.81 -5.15
N TYR A 21 4.75 1.86 -4.58
CA TYR A 21 3.37 1.79 -4.10
C TYR A 21 2.37 1.51 -5.22
N ASP A 22 2.54 2.14 -6.39
CA ASP A 22 1.67 1.91 -7.55
C ASP A 22 1.74 0.45 -8.02
N GLN A 23 2.93 -0.15 -8.10
CA GLN A 23 3.09 -1.57 -8.43
C GLN A 23 2.43 -2.51 -7.40
N MET A 24 2.53 -2.16 -6.11
CA MET A 24 1.86 -2.92 -5.05
C MET A 24 0.33 -2.82 -5.18
N LEU A 25 -0.21 -1.65 -5.48
CA LEU A 25 -1.64 -1.43 -5.68
C LEU A 25 -2.15 -2.22 -6.89
N ASP A 26 -1.44 -2.20 -8.02
CA ASP A 26 -1.80 -2.96 -9.22
C ASP A 26 -1.86 -4.47 -8.93
N THR A 27 -0.87 -4.98 -8.18
CA THR A 27 -0.83 -6.38 -7.75
C THR A 27 -2.03 -6.73 -6.85
N LEU A 28 -2.37 -5.84 -5.93
CA LEU A 28 -3.50 -6.03 -5.01
C LEU A 28 -4.84 -5.95 -5.75
N ASP A 29 -4.98 -5.06 -6.72
CA ASP A 29 -6.19 -4.95 -7.54
C ASP A 29 -6.41 -6.22 -8.36
N ALA A 30 -5.37 -6.77 -8.98
CA ALA A 30 -5.44 -8.07 -9.67
C ALA A 30 -5.83 -9.23 -8.72
N ALA A 31 -5.27 -9.25 -7.50
CA ALA A 31 -5.61 -10.26 -6.51
C ALA A 31 -7.06 -10.16 -6.01
N ILE A 32 -7.56 -8.92 -5.83
CA ILE A 32 -8.94 -8.64 -5.45
C ILE A 32 -9.90 -9.12 -6.55
N GLU A 33 -9.60 -8.82 -7.82
CA GLU A 33 -10.42 -9.27 -8.95
C GLU A 33 -10.50 -10.80 -9.04
N GLU A 34 -9.37 -11.48 -8.93
CA GLU A 34 -9.34 -12.94 -8.97
C GLU A 34 -10.10 -13.55 -7.78
N ALA A 35 -9.91 -13.02 -6.57
CA ALA A 35 -10.63 -13.48 -5.39
C ALA A 35 -12.15 -13.29 -5.54
N ARG A 36 -12.61 -12.13 -6.06
CA ARG A 36 -14.03 -11.89 -6.37
C ARG A 36 -14.57 -12.90 -7.35
N ARG A 37 -13.85 -13.16 -8.46
CA ARG A 37 -14.22 -14.16 -9.46
C ARG A 37 -14.36 -15.56 -8.86
N LYS A 38 -13.49 -15.95 -7.94
CA LYS A 38 -13.56 -17.25 -7.23
C LYS A 38 -14.75 -17.32 -6.26
N VAL A 39 -15.09 -16.22 -5.60
CA VAL A 39 -16.28 -16.14 -4.73
C VAL A 39 -17.58 -16.26 -5.52
N GLU A 40 -17.63 -15.65 -6.72
CA GLU A 40 -18.82 -15.60 -7.57
C GLU A 40 -19.03 -16.89 -8.39
N SER A 41 -17.95 -17.57 -8.80
CA SER A 41 -18.02 -18.76 -9.66
C SER A 41 -18.35 -20.08 -8.94
N GLY A 42 -18.35 -20.11 -7.61
CA GLY A 42 -18.64 -21.31 -6.82
C GLY A 42 -20.13 -21.70 -6.86
N ARG A 43 -20.48 -22.82 -7.50
CA ARG A 43 -21.85 -23.38 -7.49
C ARG A 43 -22.19 -23.93 -6.09
N VAL A 44 -23.21 -23.35 -5.46
CA VAL A 44 -23.65 -23.62 -4.07
C VAL A 44 -24.51 -24.89 -3.97
N TYR A 45 -23.97 -26.04 -4.37
CA TYR A 45 -24.64 -27.34 -4.20
C TYR A 45 -23.77 -28.40 -3.52
N ASP A 46 -22.50 -28.07 -3.23
CA ASP A 46 -21.53 -28.97 -2.60
C ASP A 46 -20.87 -28.28 -1.40
N ALA A 47 -20.85 -28.95 -0.25
CA ALA A 47 -20.30 -28.43 1.00
C ALA A 47 -18.78 -28.15 0.93
N ASP A 48 -18.03 -28.90 0.12
CA ASP A 48 -16.60 -28.68 -0.05
C ASP A 48 -16.32 -27.46 -0.93
N ASN A 49 -17.18 -27.20 -1.93
CA ASN A 49 -17.13 -25.96 -2.70
C ASN A 49 -17.46 -24.74 -1.81
N GLU A 50 -18.41 -24.85 -0.88
CA GLU A 50 -18.71 -23.77 0.06
C GLU A 50 -17.54 -23.50 1.02
N LYS A 51 -16.85 -24.55 1.51
CA LYS A 51 -15.63 -24.39 2.34
C LYS A 51 -14.54 -23.63 1.60
N VAL A 52 -14.32 -23.94 0.32
CA VAL A 52 -13.34 -23.23 -0.51
C VAL A 52 -13.77 -21.79 -0.74
N ARG A 53 -15.07 -21.55 -0.99
CA ARG A 53 -15.63 -20.21 -1.17
C ARG A 53 -15.40 -19.32 0.06
N ILE A 54 -15.62 -19.83 1.27
CA ILE A 54 -15.37 -19.06 2.50
C ILE A 54 -13.88 -18.67 2.61
N LYS A 55 -12.94 -19.52 2.17
CA LYS A 55 -11.51 -19.15 2.14
C LYS A 55 -11.24 -18.00 1.16
N TRP A 56 -11.87 -18.02 -0.01
CA TRP A 56 -11.77 -16.91 -0.96
C TRP A 56 -12.43 -15.62 -0.45
N ILE A 57 -13.54 -15.70 0.29
CA ILE A 57 -14.13 -14.53 0.95
C ILE A 57 -13.14 -13.93 1.95
N ARG A 58 -12.49 -14.77 2.78
CA ARG A 58 -11.46 -14.30 3.73
C ARG A 58 -10.26 -13.67 3.01
N ALA A 59 -9.78 -14.32 1.95
CA ALA A 59 -8.68 -13.79 1.14
C ALA A 59 -9.05 -12.44 0.51
N LEU A 60 -10.27 -12.31 -0.03
CA LEU A 60 -10.79 -11.06 -0.58
C LEU A 60 -10.82 -9.96 0.48
N SER A 61 -11.41 -10.23 1.66
CA SER A 61 -11.46 -9.24 2.74
C SER A 61 -10.07 -8.79 3.18
N TYR A 62 -9.12 -9.73 3.25
CA TYR A 62 -7.73 -9.41 3.59
C TYR A 62 -7.07 -8.54 2.52
N ALA A 63 -7.15 -8.93 1.24
CA ALA A 63 -6.57 -8.18 0.13
C ALA A 63 -7.14 -6.75 0.03
N VAL A 64 -8.45 -6.58 0.19
CA VAL A 64 -9.10 -5.25 0.22
C VAL A 64 -8.56 -4.40 1.37
N ASN A 65 -8.37 -4.97 2.57
CA ASN A 65 -7.85 -4.20 3.69
C ASN A 65 -6.38 -3.79 3.48
N VAL A 66 -5.55 -4.69 2.94
CA VAL A 66 -4.14 -4.39 2.63
C VAL A 66 -4.05 -3.32 1.55
N ARG A 67 -4.84 -3.42 0.47
CA ARG A 67 -4.94 -2.39 -0.58
C ARG A 67 -5.25 -1.00 -0.02
N ARG A 68 -6.20 -0.93 0.93
CA ARG A 68 -6.52 0.33 1.62
C ARG A 68 -5.33 0.86 2.43
N GLN A 69 -4.59 -0.01 3.12
CA GLN A 69 -3.42 0.41 3.89
C GLN A 69 -2.32 0.96 2.98
N VAL A 70 -2.00 0.24 1.90
CA VAL A 70 -1.00 0.68 0.92
C VAL A 70 -1.38 2.01 0.26
N GLN A 71 -2.66 2.20 -0.07
CA GLN A 71 -3.15 3.48 -0.59
C GLN A 71 -2.91 4.61 0.43
N ASN A 72 -3.28 4.38 1.70
CA ASN A 72 -3.09 5.40 2.73
C ASN A 72 -1.59 5.72 2.93
N ASP A 73 -0.72 4.71 2.90
CA ASP A 73 0.72 4.90 3.06
C ASP A 73 1.31 5.70 1.89
N ARG A 74 0.85 5.42 0.66
CA ARG A 74 1.17 6.21 -0.52
C ARG A 74 0.73 7.66 -0.38
N ASP A 75 -0.53 7.87 0.00
CA ASP A 75 -1.11 9.21 0.18
C ASP A 75 -0.36 9.99 1.28
N LEU A 76 0.05 9.30 2.37
CA LEU A 76 0.87 9.88 3.43
C LEU A 76 2.26 10.29 2.92
N ALA A 77 2.90 9.47 2.10
CA ALA A 77 4.19 9.80 1.50
C ALA A 77 4.09 11.04 0.57
N GLU A 78 3.03 11.12 -0.24
CA GLU A 78 2.78 12.27 -1.11
C GLU A 78 2.51 13.55 -0.30
N LEU A 79 1.76 13.44 0.79
CA LEU A 79 1.49 14.58 1.69
C LEU A 79 2.75 15.03 2.42
N ALA A 80 3.61 14.12 2.87
CA ALA A 80 4.88 14.46 3.52
C ALA A 80 5.79 15.26 2.57
N GLU A 81 5.92 14.80 1.32
CA GLU A 81 6.70 15.49 0.30
C GLU A 81 6.12 16.88 -0.03
N LYS A 82 4.78 17.00 -0.08
CA LYS A 82 4.11 18.30 -0.25
C LYS A 82 4.40 19.26 0.91
N VAL A 83 4.41 18.76 2.14
CA VAL A 83 4.72 19.56 3.33
C VAL A 83 6.17 20.03 3.29
N GLU A 84 7.12 19.13 3.00
CA GLU A 84 8.54 19.47 2.89
C GLU A 84 8.79 20.57 1.85
N ARG A 85 8.22 20.45 0.65
CA ARG A 85 8.31 21.50 -0.38
C ARG A 85 7.72 22.84 0.09
N LEU A 86 6.58 22.82 0.76
CA LEU A 86 5.96 24.05 1.27
C LEU A 86 6.80 24.70 2.38
N GLU A 87 7.40 23.90 3.26
CA GLU A 87 8.30 24.39 4.31
C GLU A 87 9.58 25.01 3.73
N GLU A 88 10.14 24.40 2.68
CA GLU A 88 11.26 24.96 1.91
C GLU A 88 10.89 26.29 1.23
N GLU A 89 9.74 26.35 0.54
CA GLU A 89 9.26 27.56 -0.15
C GLU A 89 8.96 28.71 0.82
N THR A 90 8.42 28.40 2.00
CA THR A 90 8.05 29.40 3.01
C THR A 90 9.19 29.77 3.95
N GLY A 91 10.32 29.05 3.90
CA GLY A 91 11.46 29.25 4.80
C GLY A 91 11.13 28.93 6.27
N LEU A 92 10.11 28.09 6.50
CA LEU A 92 9.65 27.66 7.81
C LEU A 92 10.49 26.51 8.39
N THR A 93 11.71 26.30 7.89
CA THR A 93 12.69 25.43 8.55
C THR A 93 13.03 26.05 9.90
N GLU A 94 12.54 25.45 10.98
CA GLU A 94 12.56 25.97 12.35
C GLU A 94 13.88 26.67 12.71
N GLY A 95 13.79 27.98 12.91
CA GLY A 95 14.67 28.66 13.84
C GLY A 95 14.12 28.50 15.27
N ALA A 96 14.47 27.42 15.96
CA ALA A 96 14.62 27.29 17.42
C ALA A 96 14.96 25.84 17.84
#